data_AF-A0A920QFX9-F1
#
_entry.id   AF-A0A920QFX9-F1
#
_cell.length_a   1.000
_cell.length_b   1.000
_cell.length_c   1.000
_cell.angle_alpha   90.00
_cell.angle_beta   90.00
_cell.angle_gamma   90.00
#
_symmetry.space_group_name_H-M   'P 1'
#
loop_
_entity.id
_entity.type
_entity.pdbx_description
1 polymer ?
#
loop_
_entity_poly.entity_id
_entity_poly.type
_entity_poly.pdbx_seq_one_letter_code
_entity_poly.pdbx_strand_id
1 'polypeptide(L)' 'MKDMTFYGVTAEIASVIAEGAFYHLEAPVKRIGAMDVPIPFSPVLEDLTVPNQEW' A
#
# COMPACT_ATOMS: atom_id res chain seq x y z
N MET A 1 13.68 1.08 -0.49
CA MET A 1 12.63 2.13 -0.49
C MET A 1 11.32 1.43 -0.20
N LYS A 2 10.67 1.74 0.93
CA LYS A 2 9.40 1.13 1.33
C LYS A 2 8.29 1.82 0.52
N ASP A 3 7.48 1.05 -0.22
CA ASP A 3 6.40 1.64 -1.01
C ASP A 3 5.28 2.09 -0.09
N MET A 4 4.88 3.35 -0.21
CA MET A 4 3.89 3.97 0.65
C MET A 4 2.49 3.65 0.17
N THR A 5 1.52 3.57 1.08
CA THR A 5 0.12 3.37 0.70
C THR A 5 -0.43 4.55 -0.14
N PHE A 6 0.14 5.75 -0.03
CA PHE A 6 -0.21 6.90 -0.90
C PHE A 6 0.88 7.17 -1.92
N TYR A 7 0.47 7.55 -3.14
CA TYR A 7 1.37 7.97 -4.23
C TYR A 7 2.44 6.95 -4.63
N GLY A 8 2.31 5.70 -4.18
CA GLY A 8 3.22 4.59 -4.45
C GLY A 8 2.86 3.78 -5.69
N VAL A 9 3.67 2.77 -5.98
CA VAL A 9 3.47 1.88 -7.15
C VAL A 9 2.13 1.16 -7.07
N THR A 10 1.72 0.75 -5.88
CA THR A 10 0.40 0.12 -5.68
C THR A 10 -0.77 1.04 -6.05
N ALA A 11 -0.61 2.37 -5.94
CA ALA A 11 -1.63 3.34 -6.36
C ALA A 11 -1.81 3.34 -7.88
N GLU A 12 -0.70 3.36 -8.62
CA GLU A 12 -0.70 3.33 -10.09
C GLU A 12 -1.32 2.02 -10.60
N ILE A 13 -0.97 0.88 -10.00
CA ILE A 13 -1.56 -0.42 -10.36
C ILE A 13 -3.08 -0.41 -10.14
N ALA A 14 -3.55 0.10 -8.99
CA ALA A 14 -4.99 0.19 -8.73
C ALA A 14 -5.71 1.12 -9.70
N SER A 15 -5.06 2.23 -10.11
CA SER A 15 -5.59 3.15 -11.11
C SER A 15 -5.76 2.46 -12.47
N VAL A 16 -4.73 1.76 -12.95
CA VAL A 16 -4.77 1.02 -14.22
C VAL A 16 -5.85 -0.06 -14.21
N ILE A 17 -6.01 -0.78 -13.10
CA ILE A 17 -7.08 -1.79 -12.94
C ILE A 17 -8.46 -1.11 -12.97
N ALA A 18 -8.62 0.01 -12.26
CA ALA A 18 -9.88 0.75 -12.24
C ALA A 18 -10.23 1.31 -13.63
N GLU A 19 -9.25 1.71 -14.44
CA GLU A 19 -9.50 2.19 -15.80
C GLU A 19 -9.82 1.06 -16.78
N GLY A 20 -9.03 -0.02 -16.75
CA GLY A 20 -9.09 -1.08 -17.77
C GLY A 20 -10.02 -2.26 -17.44
N ALA A 21 -10.36 -2.49 -16.18
CA ALA A 21 -10.98 -3.74 -15.73
C ALA A 21 -12.07 -3.58 -14.66
N PHE A 22 -12.57 -2.36 -14.40
CA PHE A 22 -13.53 -2.11 -13.30
C PHE A 22 -14.73 -3.07 -13.28
N TYR A 23 -15.38 -3.31 -14.43
CA TYR A 23 -16.56 -4.18 -14.51
C TYR A 23 -16.25 -5.69 -14.38
N HIS A 24 -14.98 -6.07 -14.34
CA HIS A 24 -14.54 -7.45 -14.13
C HIS A 24 -14.25 -7.74 -12.64
N LEU A 25 -14.32 -6.74 -11.76
CA LEU A 25 -14.02 -6.89 -10.35
C LEU A 25 -15.25 -7.35 -9.57
N GLU A 26 -15.11 -8.45 -8.82
CA GLU A 26 -16.11 -8.90 -7.84
C GLU A 26 -16.01 -8.13 -6.51
N ALA A 27 -14.89 -7.44 -6.27
CA ALA A 27 -14.64 -6.65 -5.08
C ALA A 27 -13.68 -5.47 -5.35
N PRO A 28 -13.69 -4.41 -4.52
CA PRO A 28 -12.77 -3.29 -4.66
C PRO A 28 -11.30 -3.71 -4.55
N VAL A 29 -10.43 -3.06 -5.33
CA VAL A 29 -8.98 -3.23 -5.23
C VAL A 29 -8.49 -2.68 -3.90
N LYS A 30 -7.95 -3.56 -3.06
CA LYS A 30 -7.26 -3.19 -1.81
C LYS A 30 -5.77 -3.03 -2.08
N ARG A 31 -5.12 -2.17 -1.29
CA ARG A 31 -3.67 -1.92 -1.37
C ARG A 31 -3.06 -2.08 0.00
N ILE A 32 -1.85 -2.64 0.01
CA ILE A 32 -1.02 -2.79 1.21
C ILE A 32 0.29 -2.08 0.92
N GLY A 33 0.71 -1.22 1.84
CA GLY A 33 1.94 -0.46 1.75
C GLY A 33 2.37 0.04 3.12
N ALA A 34 3.51 0.70 3.19
CA ALA A 34 3.96 1.34 4.41
C ALA A 34 2.94 2.39 4.90
N MET A 35 2.94 2.61 6.22
CA MET A 35 2.12 3.63 6.87
C MET A 35 2.57 5.02 6.46
N ASP A 36 1.61 5.92 6.23
CA ASP A 36 1.86 7.32 5.87
C ASP A 36 2.28 8.16 7.07
N VAL A 37 3.47 7.88 7.59
CA VAL A 37 4.06 8.53 8.76
C VAL A 37 5.55 8.78 8.51
N PRO A 38 6.14 9.81 9.13
CA PRO A 38 7.60 9.94 9.18
C PRO A 38 8.22 8.69 9.80
N ILE A 39 9.28 8.16 9.18
CA ILE A 39 9.94 6.94 9.65
C ILE A 39 10.58 7.20 11.03
N PRO A 40 10.20 6.45 12.08
CA PRO A 40 10.81 6.58 13.40
C PRO A 40 12.28 6.13 13.40
N PHE A 41 13.11 6.73 14.25
CA PHE A 41 14.50 6.30 14.44
C PHE A 41 14.63 4.98 15.23
N SER A 42 13.67 4.69 16.12
CA SER A 42 13.68 3.46 16.89
C SER A 42 13.38 2.26 15.98
N PRO A 43 14.25 1.23 15.91
CA PRO A 43 14.03 0.07 15.03
C PRO A 43 12.69 -0.62 15.28
N VAL A 44 12.31 -0.76 16.56
CA VAL A 44 11.03 -1.38 16.94
C VAL A 44 9.83 -0.58 16.42
N LEU A 45 9.93 0.75 16.38
CA LEU A 45 8.86 1.59 15.85
C LEU A 45 8.89 1.68 14.32
N GLU A 46 10.07 1.58 13.71
CA GLU A 46 10.22 1.49 12.26
C GLU A 46 9.54 0.22 11.72
N ASP A 47 9.70 -0.92 12.39
CA ASP A 47 9.08 -2.19 12.00
C ASP A 47 7.55 -2.11 11.99
N LEU A 48 6.96 -1.29 12.86
CA LEU A 48 5.51 -1.06 12.86
C LEU A 48 5.01 -0.26 11.65
N THR A 49 5.89 0.43 10.93
CA THR A 49 5.51 1.22 9.75
C THR A 49 5.46 0.40 8.46
N VAL A 50 5.91 -0.85 8.48
CA VAL A 50 5.95 -1.72 7.30
C VAL A 50 5.02 -2.93 7.42
N PRO A 51 4.43 -3.36 6.29
CA PRO A 51 3.61 -4.55 6.26
C PRO A 51 4.32 -5.80 6.76
N ASN A 52 3.58 -6.60 7.53
CA ASN A 52 4.00 -7.93 7.97
C ASN A 52 2.90 -8.96 7.62
N GLN A 53 3.11 -10.22 7.98
CA GLN A 53 2.21 -11.33 7.63
C GLN A 53 0.86 -11.30 8.36
N GLU A 54 0.74 -10.51 9.42
CA GLU A 54 -0.47 -10.43 10.26
C GLU A 54 -1.42 -9.30 9.84
N TRP A 55 -1.00 -8.42 8.92
CA TRP A 55 -1.84 -7.37 8.33
C TRP A 55 -2.76 -7.94 7.25
#